data_AF-A0A534AR48-F1
#
_entry.id   AF-A0A534AR48-F1
#
_cell.length_a   1.000
_cell.length_b   1.000
_cell.length_c   1.000
_cell.angle_alpha   90.00
_cell.angle_beta   90.00
_cell.angle_gamma   90.00
#
_symmetry.space_group_name_H-M   'P 1'
#
loop_
_entity.id
_entity.type
_entity.pdbx_description
1 polymer ?
#
loop_
_entity_poly.entity_id
_entity_poly.type
_entity_poly.pdbx_seq_one_letter_code
_entity_poly.pdbx_strand_id
1 'polypeptide(L)'
;MSDAPLVAGVELGGTKCVCLLAAGPNDIRGEIRVPTRGPTETLAAIDAVLKQWHAEHGFRALGLASFGPLDLDPRSSSFGCIVATPKRGWERVALLPRAGAFSVPVAVDTDVNGAALAEGLWGGARGLDSWAYVTVGTGIGV
;
A
#
# COMPACT_ATOMS: atom_id res chain seq x y z
N MET A 1 20.49 21.81 0.31
CA MET A 1 20.01 20.45 0.65
C MET A 1 19.05 20.07 -0.46
N SER A 2 19.37 19.09 -1.31
CA SER A 2 18.37 18.65 -2.29
C SER A 2 17.28 17.91 -1.54
N ASP A 3 16.03 18.31 -1.70
CA ASP A 3 14.91 17.54 -1.17
C ASP A 3 14.98 16.13 -1.76
N ALA A 4 15.08 15.13 -0.88
CA ALA A 4 15.03 13.74 -1.30
C ALA A 4 13.65 13.47 -1.94
N PRO A 5 13.59 12.73 -3.05
CA PRO A 5 12.35 12.63 -3.79
C PRO A 5 11.31 11.82 -3.03
N LEU A 6 10.09 12.36 -2.93
CA LEU A 6 9.00 11.78 -2.15
C LEU A 6 8.41 10.52 -2.82
N VAL A 7 7.94 9.60 -2.00
CA VAL A 7 7.18 8.40 -2.38
C VAL A 7 5.85 8.42 -1.63
N ALA A 8 4.78 8.02 -2.32
CA ALA A 8 3.50 7.76 -1.68
C ALA A 8 3.37 6.28 -1.33
N GLY A 9 2.79 5.97 -0.17
CA GLY A 9 2.48 4.61 0.26
C GLY A 9 1.03 4.51 0.72
N VAL A 10 0.36 3.41 0.41
CA VAL A 10 -0.96 3.10 0.94
C VAL A 10 -0.96 1.70 1.51
N GLU A 11 -1.32 1.57 2.77
CA GLU A 11 -1.63 0.30 3.43
C GLU A 11 -3.15 0.18 3.56
N LEU A 12 -3.76 -0.81 2.92
CA LEU A 12 -5.16 -1.16 3.09
C LEU A 12 -5.28 -2.22 4.20
N GLY A 13 -5.79 -1.80 5.35
CA GLY A 13 -6.10 -2.68 6.46
C GLY A 13 -7.60 -2.95 6.61
N GLY A 14 -7.94 -3.94 7.44
CA GLY A 14 -9.32 -4.38 7.63
C GLY A 14 -10.27 -3.32 8.22
N THR A 15 -9.75 -2.43 9.06
CA THR A 15 -10.53 -1.38 9.77
C THR A 15 -10.18 0.04 9.35
N LYS A 16 -8.92 0.27 8.99
CA LYS A 16 -8.40 1.54 8.49
C LYS A 16 -7.43 1.27 7.35
N CYS A 17 -7.35 2.23 6.44
CA CYS A 17 -6.26 2.37 5.48
C CYS A 17 -5.36 3.53 5.92
N VAL A 18 -4.06 3.43 5.68
CA VAL A 18 -3.07 4.46 5.98
C VAL A 18 -2.43 4.91 4.69
N CYS A 19 -2.50 6.20 4.38
CA CYS A 19 -1.76 6.84 3.31
C CYS A 19 -0.55 7.56 3.93
N LEU A 20 0.62 7.44 3.31
CA LEU A 20 1.84 8.13 3.70
C LEU A 20 2.46 8.85 2.49
N LEU A 21 3.05 10.02 2.73
CA LEU A 21 3.93 10.72 1.80
C LEU A 21 5.26 10.94 2.52
N ALA A 22 6.34 10.36 2.01
CA ALA A 22 7.62 10.36 2.72
C ALA A 22 8.82 10.31 1.77
N ALA A 23 9.96 10.86 2.20
CA ALA A 23 11.26 10.60 1.55
C ALA A 23 11.98 9.37 2.13
N GLY A 24 11.49 8.85 3.26
CA GLY A 24 12.00 7.67 3.95
C GLY A 24 11.38 7.53 5.35
N PRO A 25 11.77 6.50 6.13
CA PRO A 25 11.17 6.23 7.45
C PRO A 25 11.39 7.35 8.48
N ASN A 26 12.43 8.17 8.29
CA ASN A 26 12.76 9.31 9.16
C ASN A 26 12.25 10.66 8.61
N ASP A 27 11.53 10.64 7.49
CA ASP A 27 11.08 11.84 6.80
C ASP A 27 9.66 11.67 6.24
N ILE A 28 8.68 11.66 7.14
CA ILE A 28 7.25 11.59 6.82
C ILE A 28 6.71 13.01 6.69
N ARG A 29 6.24 13.35 5.49
CA ARG A 29 5.67 14.67 5.14
C ARG A 29 4.14 14.69 5.21
N GLY A 30 3.50 13.54 5.11
CA GLY A 30 2.05 13.41 5.25
C GLY A 30 1.66 12.02 5.75
N GLU A 31 0.67 11.98 6.64
CA GLU A 31 -0.02 10.76 7.06
C GLU A 31 -1.51 11.05 7.13
N ILE A 32 -2.31 10.27 6.41
CA ILE A 32 -3.78 10.34 6.47
C ILE A 32 -4.33 8.95 6.69
N ARG A 33 -5.29 8.84 7.61
CA ARG A 33 -6.00 7.58 7.91
C ARG A 33 -7.41 7.65 7.36
N VAL A 34 -7.76 6.66 6.54
CA VAL A 34 -9.08 6.52 5.92
C VAL A 34 -9.80 5.33 6.57
N PRO A 35 -11.03 5.49 7.11
CA PRO A 35 -11.80 4.35 7.58
C PRO A 35 -12.09 3.34 6.46
N THR A 36 -11.87 2.06 6.71
CA THR A 36 -12.17 1.00 5.74
C THR A 36 -13.67 0.72 5.74
N ARG A 37 -14.35 1.05 4.64
CA ARG A 37 -15.79 0.87 4.41
C ARG A 37 -15.99 -0.03 3.19
N GLY A 38 -16.94 0.31 2.30
CA GLY A 38 -17.05 -0.33 1.00
C GLY A 38 -15.92 0.13 0.05
N PRO A 39 -15.54 -0.69 -0.94
CA PRO A 39 -14.39 -0.40 -1.81
C PRO A 39 -14.52 0.94 -2.53
N THR A 40 -15.69 1.26 -3.09
CA THR A 40 -15.90 2.51 -3.83
C THR A 40 -15.63 3.74 -2.97
N GLU A 41 -16.15 3.75 -1.75
CA GLU A 41 -15.99 4.89 -0.84
C GLU A 41 -14.55 5.00 -0.34
N THR A 42 -13.96 3.88 0.09
CA THR A 42 -12.58 3.84 0.62
C THR A 42 -11.57 4.22 -0.44
N LEU A 43 -11.68 3.65 -1.65
CA LEU A 43 -10.76 3.95 -2.75
C LEU A 43 -10.93 5.38 -3.27
N ALA A 44 -12.14 5.93 -3.30
CA ALA A 44 -12.36 7.33 -3.66
C ALA A 44 -11.71 8.30 -2.65
N ALA A 45 -11.76 7.98 -1.36
CA ALA A 45 -11.10 8.78 -0.32
C ALA A 45 -9.57 8.72 -0.43
N ILE A 46 -9.01 7.53 -0.67
CA ILE A 46 -7.57 7.35 -0.92
C ILE A 46 -7.14 8.11 -2.19
N ASP A 47 -7.90 8.00 -3.28
CA ASP A 47 -7.66 8.73 -4.54
C ASP A 47 -7.61 10.24 -4.32
N ALA A 48 -8.49 10.79 -3.47
CA ALA A 48 -8.54 12.21 -3.17
C ALA A 48 -7.25 12.66 -2.44
N VAL A 49 -6.80 11.88 -1.45
CA VAL A 49 -5.54 12.13 -0.72
C VAL A 49 -4.34 12.12 -1.66
N LEU A 50 -4.22 11.08 -2.49
CA LEU A 50 -3.10 10.94 -3.42
C LEU A 50 -3.07 12.05 -4.47
N LYS A 51 -4.23 12.45 -5.00
CA LYS A 51 -4.33 13.57 -5.95
C LYS A 51 -3.92 14.89 -5.32
N GLN A 52 -4.35 15.15 -4.08
CA GLN A 52 -3.96 16.36 -3.36
C GLN A 52 -2.43 16.40 -3.19
N TRP A 53 -1.83 15.35 -2.64
CA TRP A 53 -0.37 15.28 -2.45
C TRP A 53 0.42 15.36 -3.75
N HIS A 54 -0.06 14.71 -4.82
CA HIS A 54 0.60 14.78 -6.12
C HIS A 54 0.58 16.20 -6.69
N ALA A 55 -0.52 16.92 -6.53
CA ALA A 55 -0.64 18.30 -6.99
C ALA A 55 0.22 19.30 -6.17
N GLU A 56 0.33 19.10 -4.86
CA GLU A 56 1.05 20.00 -3.96
C GLU A 56 2.57 19.77 -3.94
N HIS A 57 3.00 18.51 -4.01
CA HIS A 57 4.39 18.12 -3.78
C HIS A 57 4.97 17.24 -4.89
N GLY A 58 4.11 16.51 -5.61
CA GLY A 58 4.54 15.38 -6.43
C GLY A 58 5.08 14.22 -5.59
N PHE A 59 5.21 13.06 -6.23
CA PHE A 59 5.95 11.91 -5.72
C PHE A 59 6.46 11.12 -6.91
N ARG A 60 7.55 10.38 -6.75
CA ARG A 60 8.20 9.64 -7.84
C ARG A 60 7.72 8.19 -7.99
N ALA A 61 6.99 7.66 -7.01
CA ALA A 61 6.49 6.30 -7.00
C ALA A 61 5.32 6.16 -6.01
N LEU A 62 4.52 5.10 -6.20
CA LEU A 62 3.43 4.70 -5.30
C LEU A 62 3.60 3.23 -4.91
N GLY A 63 3.65 2.95 -3.61
CA GLY A 63 3.59 1.59 -3.06
C GLY A 63 2.20 1.29 -2.49
N LEU A 64 1.67 0.11 -2.79
CA LEU A 64 0.39 -0.37 -2.28
C LEU A 64 0.62 -1.68 -1.52
N ALA A 65 0.18 -1.73 -0.27
CA ALA A 65 0.14 -2.94 0.53
C ALA A 65 -1.33 -3.18 0.92
N SER A 66 -1.86 -4.38 0.72
CA SER A 66 -3.27 -4.64 1.02
C SER A 66 -3.48 -5.99 1.66
N PHE A 67 -4.51 -6.10 2.49
CA PHE A 67 -5.08 -7.39 2.82
C PHE A 67 -5.41 -8.18 1.55
N GLY A 68 -5.22 -9.49 1.62
CA GLY A 68 -5.37 -10.39 0.50
C GLY A 68 -6.63 -11.26 0.53
N PRO A 69 -6.64 -12.32 -0.30
CA PRO A 69 -5.62 -12.66 -1.31
C PRO A 69 -5.60 -11.65 -2.48
N LEU A 70 -4.40 -11.36 -2.99
CA LEU A 70 -4.18 -10.50 -4.15
C LEU A 70 -3.69 -11.33 -5.35
N ASP A 71 -4.05 -10.92 -6.55
CA ASP A 71 -3.40 -11.36 -7.77
C ASP A 71 -2.10 -10.57 -7.98
N LEU A 72 -0.96 -11.22 -7.75
CA LEU A 72 0.37 -10.62 -7.86
C LEU A 72 1.16 -11.16 -9.06
N ASP A 73 0.56 -11.93 -9.98
CA ASP A 73 1.25 -12.31 -11.22
C ASP A 73 1.30 -11.09 -12.16
N PRO A 74 2.48 -10.52 -12.47
CA PRO A 74 2.57 -9.33 -13.33
C PRO A 74 2.06 -9.56 -14.76
N ARG A 75 1.89 -10.82 -15.17
CA ARG A 75 1.33 -11.20 -16.48
C ARG A 75 -0.19 -11.34 -16.46
N SER A 76 -0.80 -11.30 -15.28
CA SER A 76 -2.25 -11.41 -15.14
C SER A 76 -2.94 -10.11 -15.56
N SER A 77 -4.06 -10.24 -16.28
CA SER A 77 -4.93 -9.10 -16.59
C SER A 77 -5.59 -8.48 -15.35
N SER A 78 -5.54 -9.17 -14.21
CA SER A 78 -6.07 -8.72 -12.92
C SER A 78 -4.98 -8.45 -11.88
N PHE A 79 -3.71 -8.23 -12.31
CA PHE A 79 -2.63 -7.84 -11.40
C PHE A 79 -3.05 -6.69 -10.47
N GLY A 80 -2.83 -6.86 -9.17
CA GLY A 80 -3.21 -5.92 -8.12
C GLY A 80 -4.70 -5.96 -7.71
N CYS A 81 -5.48 -6.92 -8.18
CA CYS A 81 -6.86 -7.12 -7.73
C CYS A 81 -6.93 -8.00 -6.48
N ILE A 82 -7.83 -7.67 -5.56
CA ILE A 82 -8.28 -8.60 -4.53
C ILE A 82 -9.10 -9.69 -5.20
N VAL A 83 -8.80 -10.97 -4.96
CA VAL A 83 -9.48 -12.09 -5.64
C VAL A 83 -10.67 -12.62 -4.84
N ALA A 84 -10.41 -13.46 -3.83
CA ALA A 84 -11.43 -14.13 -3.03
C ALA A 84 -11.20 -13.82 -1.55
N THR A 85 -11.86 -12.79 -1.03
CA THR A 85 -11.74 -12.36 0.37
C THR A 85 -13.04 -12.64 1.12
N PRO A 86 -13.00 -13.02 2.42
CA PRO A 86 -14.22 -13.13 3.24
C PRO A 86 -14.86 -11.76 3.54
N LYS A 87 -14.16 -10.66 3.21
CA LYS A 87 -14.65 -9.30 3.43
C LYS A 87 -15.66 -8.93 2.34
N ARG A 88 -16.95 -9.06 2.68
CA ARG A 88 -18.07 -8.79 1.76
C ARG A 88 -17.90 -7.47 1.01
N GLY A 89 -18.02 -7.53 -0.31
CA GLY A 89 -17.96 -6.38 -1.21
C GLY A 89 -16.54 -6.02 -1.65
N TRP A 90 -15.50 -6.66 -1.13
CA TRP A 90 -14.11 -6.43 -1.54
C TRP A 90 -13.58 -7.51 -2.51
N GLU A 91 -14.39 -8.50 -2.87
CA GLU A 91 -14.04 -9.53 -3.84
C GLU A 91 -13.92 -8.93 -5.25
N ARG A 92 -12.87 -9.31 -5.99
CA ARG A 92 -12.60 -8.85 -7.37
C ARG A 92 -12.49 -7.34 -7.51
N VAL A 93 -12.03 -6.67 -6.45
CA VAL A 93 -11.78 -5.22 -6.46
C VAL A 93 -10.36 -4.96 -6.96
N ALA A 94 -10.25 -4.24 -8.06
CA ALA A 94 -8.98 -3.65 -8.48
C ALA A 94 -8.59 -2.58 -7.46
N LEU A 95 -7.48 -2.79 -6.75
CA LEU A 95 -7.09 -1.94 -5.63
C LEU A 95 -6.92 -0.49 -6.05
N LEU A 96 -6.36 -0.26 -7.23
CA LEU A 96 -6.49 1.02 -7.91
C LEU A 96 -6.43 0.79 -9.43
N PRO A 97 -7.51 1.11 -10.17
CA PRO A 97 -7.45 1.24 -11.63
C PRO A 97 -6.67 2.49 -12.10
N ARG A 98 -6.07 3.25 -11.18
CA ARG A 98 -5.53 4.60 -11.42
C ARG A 98 -4.01 4.73 -11.21
N ALA A 99 -3.25 3.64 -11.26
CA ALA A 99 -1.79 3.75 -11.38
C ALA A 99 -1.37 4.66 -12.57
N GLY A 100 -2.15 4.64 -13.66
CA GLY A 100 -1.97 5.55 -14.78
C GLY A 100 -2.32 7.03 -14.50
N ALA A 101 -3.05 7.35 -13.43
CA ALA A 101 -3.46 8.73 -13.15
C ALA A 101 -2.32 9.63 -12.68
N PHE A 102 -1.25 9.05 -12.13
CA PHE A 102 -0.11 9.79 -11.61
C PHE A 102 1.13 9.69 -12.51
N SER A 103 1.11 8.82 -13.53
CA SER A 103 2.25 8.58 -14.43
C SER A 103 3.57 8.24 -13.70
N VAL A 104 3.48 7.52 -12.57
CA VAL A 104 4.63 7.06 -11.79
C VAL A 104 4.64 5.54 -11.69
N PRO A 105 5.80 4.90 -11.45
CA PRO A 105 5.88 3.49 -11.11
C PRO A 105 5.00 3.16 -9.90
N VAL A 106 4.26 2.05 -10.00
CA VAL A 106 3.42 1.53 -8.93
C VAL A 106 3.84 0.10 -8.61
N ALA A 107 4.05 -0.17 -7.33
CA ALA A 107 4.26 -1.52 -6.81
C ALA A 107 3.08 -1.89 -5.92
N VAL A 108 2.67 -3.16 -5.96
CA VAL A 108 1.61 -3.71 -5.13
C VAL A 108 2.06 -5.02 -4.51
N ASP A 109 1.76 -5.20 -3.23
CA ASP A 109 1.98 -6.45 -2.51
C ASP A 109 0.96 -6.61 -1.37
N THR A 110 1.06 -7.71 -0.63
CA THR A 110 0.26 -7.90 0.58
C THR A 110 0.72 -6.99 1.72
N ASP A 111 -0.17 -6.69 2.65
CA ASP A 111 0.15 -5.99 3.91
C ASP A 111 1.25 -6.69 4.71
N VAL A 112 1.22 -8.03 4.76
CA VAL A 112 2.25 -8.85 5.41
C VAL A 112 3.61 -8.72 4.72
N ASN A 113 3.67 -8.82 3.40
CA ASN A 113 4.93 -8.68 2.65
C ASN A 113 5.48 -7.25 2.73
N GLY A 114 4.61 -6.24 2.69
CA GLY A 114 5.01 -4.84 2.89
C GLY A 114 5.67 -4.62 4.26
N ALA A 115 5.09 -5.19 5.32
CA ALA A 115 5.68 -5.14 6.65
C ALA A 115 6.99 -5.94 6.73
N ALA A 116 7.05 -7.13 6.14
CA ALA A 116 8.27 -7.95 6.07
C ALA A 116 9.42 -7.20 5.38
N LEU A 117 9.14 -6.51 4.27
CA LEU A 117 10.11 -5.69 3.56
C LEU A 117 10.61 -4.53 4.42
N ALA A 118 9.71 -3.83 5.11
CA ALA A 118 10.07 -2.73 6.01
C ALA A 118 10.97 -3.21 7.16
N GLU A 119 10.71 -4.38 7.74
CA GLU A 119 11.57 -4.98 8.77
C GLU A 119 12.97 -5.31 8.26
N GLY A 120 13.09 -5.78 7.01
CA GLY A 120 14.39 -6.07 6.38
C GLY A 120 15.19 -4.80 6.07
N LEU A 121 14.51 -3.73 5.63
CA LEU A 121 15.17 -2.47 5.26
C LEU A 121 15.51 -1.60 6.47
N TRP A 122 14.59 -1.50 7.43
CA TRP A 122 14.65 -0.50 8.50
C TRP A 122 14.46 -1.06 9.90
N GLY A 123 13.88 -2.25 10.04
CA GLY A 123 13.54 -2.85 11.32
C GLY A 123 14.50 -3.92 11.82
N GLY A 124 13.95 -4.92 12.51
CA GLY A 124 14.68 -5.94 13.26
C GLY A 124 15.34 -7.02 12.40
N ALA A 125 14.99 -7.11 11.11
CA ALA A 125 15.57 -8.07 10.19
C ALA A 125 16.77 -7.52 9.40
N ARG A 126 17.22 -6.30 9.70
CA ARG A 126 18.39 -5.69 9.04
C ARG A 126 19.64 -6.53 9.20
N GLY A 127 20.30 -6.80 8.08
CA GLY A 127 21.54 -7.60 8.04
C GLY A 127 21.31 -9.11 8.03
N LEU A 128 20.06 -9.56 8.01
CA LEU A 128 19.72 -10.96 7.76
C LEU A 128 19.55 -11.20 6.26
N ASP A 129 20.04 -12.35 5.78
CA ASP A 129 19.86 -12.77 4.38
C ASP A 129 18.48 -13.40 4.14
N SER A 130 17.79 -13.82 5.21
CA SER A 130 16.47 -14.47 5.14
C SER A 130 15.72 -14.29 6.45
N TRP A 131 14.44 -13.97 6.37
CA TRP A 131 13.55 -13.84 7.53
C TRP A 131 12.12 -14.22 7.15
N ALA A 132 11.34 -14.58 8.17
CA ALA A 132 9.90 -14.72 8.06
C ALA A 132 9.26 -13.63 8.93
N TYR A 133 8.18 -13.03 8.44
CA TYR A 133 7.39 -12.07 9.19
C TYR A 133 6.02 -12.69 9.45
N VAL A 134 5.59 -12.71 10.71
CA VAL A 134 4.32 -13.32 11.08
C VAL A 134 3.46 -12.28 11.78
N THR A 135 2.31 -11.95 11.20
CA THR A 135 1.31 -11.11 11.86
C THR A 135 0.35 -11.98 12.64
N VAL A 136 0.08 -11.62 13.90
CA VAL A 136 -0.87 -12.31 14.77
C VAL A 136 -1.93 -11.31 15.25
N GLY A 137 -3.18 -11.53 14.84
CA GLY A 137 -4.31 -10.67 15.19
C GLY A 137 -5.63 -11.43 15.08
N THR A 138 -6.62 -10.87 14.36
CA THR A 138 -7.87 -11.60 14.04
C THR A 138 -7.62 -12.84 13.16
N GLY A 139 -6.47 -12.88 12.47
CA GLY A 139 -5.96 -14.05 11.75
C GLY A 139 -4.43 -14.13 11.87
N ILE A 140 -3.84 -15.05 11.12
CA ILE A 140 -2.38 -15.22 10.99
C ILE A 140 -2.00 -14.94 9.54
N GLY A 141 -1.06 -14.03 9.33
CA GLY A 141 -0.42 -13.78 8.04
C GLY A 141 1.06 -14.11 8.11
N VAL A 142 1.60 -14.69 7.03
CA VAL A 142 3.03 -15.00 6.83
C VAL A 142 3.44 -14.59 5.44
#